data_AF-A0A2V5TMY9-F1
#
_entry.id   AF-A0A2V5TMY9-F1
#
_cell.length_a   1.000
_cell.length_b   1.000
_cell.length_c   1.000
_cell.angle_alpha   90.00
_cell.angle_beta   90.00
_cell.angle_gamma   90.00
#
_symmetry.space_group_name_H-M   'P 1'
#
loop_
_entity.id
_entity.type
_entity.pdbx_description
1 polymer ?
#
loop_
_entity_poly.entity_id
_entity_poly.type
_entity_poly.pdbx_seq_one_letter_code
_entity_poly.pdbx_strand_id
1 'polypeptide(L)'
;MWTLDGSKVSGASRVWSGTLTTDFEFAANWNLVVPPSTPVNDTTTDIGVFSGAVTANQPTLTLSRSIYGLQFTTASGGWNLGGAFTLSLGGAGISTNGQTSGTNTISANVQLAAASTWLVGTGSTVSVSGQTSSTGAFGLTLNNGSNAGTLKLTGANTYTGGTTVNAGTLLINNTSGSGTGTGSVTVNNAGTVLGGSGFINAGSNNVAINGGATIAPGAAANTVGALTMTAANVIFTGTNGNLAALAIDVSGATADRLAITGNLNLSTIFDRLVVTELATGTLPRYQIVTYTGSLTGIFDTSTLPSGYWIDYSIPNEIDLVAPVPEPATWIAAVLVTGSVAWSQRRRLARSFSTF
;
A
#
# COMPACT_ATOMS: atom_id res chain seq x y z
N MET A 1 25.55 -5.75 6.17
CA MET A 1 25.44 -4.29 5.94
C MET A 1 25.41 -4.06 4.45
N TRP A 2 24.50 -3.21 3.95
CA TRP A 2 24.53 -2.75 2.56
C TRP A 2 25.58 -1.65 2.44
N THR A 3 26.40 -1.67 1.40
CA THR A 3 27.25 -0.52 1.06
C THR A 3 26.40 0.59 0.45
N LEU A 4 26.91 1.82 0.52
CA LEU A 4 26.22 3.05 0.07
C LEU A 4 25.89 3.04 -1.45
N ASP A 5 26.47 2.11 -2.21
CA ASP A 5 26.22 1.86 -3.63
C ASP A 5 25.11 0.81 -3.89
N GLY A 6 24.47 0.28 -2.84
CA GLY A 6 23.43 -0.72 -2.97
C GLY A 6 23.92 -2.16 -3.23
N SER A 7 25.22 -2.45 -3.11
CA SER A 7 25.74 -3.82 -3.09
C SER A 7 25.70 -4.43 -1.68
N LYS A 8 25.49 -5.76 -1.54
CA LYS A 8 25.65 -6.47 -0.26
C LYS A 8 27.06 -7.04 -0.16
N VAL A 9 27.62 -6.94 1.04
CA VAL A 9 28.96 -7.42 1.41
C VAL A 9 29.04 -8.96 1.59
N SER A 10 27.94 -9.69 1.51
CA SER A 10 27.94 -11.16 1.64
C SER A 10 27.16 -11.80 0.50
N GLY A 11 27.87 -12.50 -0.39
CA GLY A 11 27.32 -13.36 -1.43
C GLY A 11 27.78 -13.00 -2.83
N ALA A 12 28.00 -14.00 -3.68
CA ALA A 12 28.46 -13.77 -5.04
C ALA A 12 27.29 -13.34 -5.94
N SER A 13 27.47 -12.24 -6.65
CA SER A 13 26.50 -11.72 -7.61
C SER A 13 26.44 -12.62 -8.85
N ARG A 14 25.24 -13.14 -9.15
CA ARG A 14 24.95 -13.84 -10.41
C ARG A 14 24.06 -12.94 -11.25
N VAL A 15 24.57 -12.45 -12.38
CA VAL A 15 23.83 -11.50 -13.22
C VAL A 15 22.99 -12.25 -14.25
N TRP A 16 21.69 -11.98 -14.30
CA TRP A 16 20.79 -12.50 -15.32
C TRP A 16 21.09 -11.85 -16.68
N SER A 17 21.46 -12.66 -17.66
CA SER A 17 21.63 -12.24 -19.05
C SER A 17 20.36 -12.43 -19.87
N GLY A 18 19.53 -13.44 -19.55
CA GLY A 18 18.33 -13.79 -20.30
C GLY A 18 18.58 -13.95 -21.81
N THR A 19 19.76 -14.40 -22.22
CA THR A 19 20.17 -14.41 -23.63
C THR A 19 19.60 -15.60 -24.40
N LEU A 20 19.24 -16.69 -23.72
CA LEU A 20 18.88 -17.94 -24.38
C LEU A 20 17.44 -18.35 -24.12
N THR A 21 17.00 -18.37 -22.85
CA THR A 21 15.66 -18.81 -22.47
C THR A 21 15.14 -18.01 -21.28
N THR A 22 13.88 -18.23 -20.91
CA THR A 22 13.28 -17.69 -19.67
C THR A 22 13.61 -18.52 -18.43
N ASP A 23 14.19 -19.72 -18.59
CA ASP A 23 14.39 -20.68 -17.49
C ASP A 23 15.42 -20.17 -16.47
N PHE A 24 14.96 -19.92 -15.24
CA PHE A 24 15.79 -19.43 -14.13
C PHE A 24 16.91 -20.42 -13.80
N GLU A 25 16.68 -21.72 -14.04
CA GLU A 25 17.61 -22.78 -13.70
C GLU A 25 18.60 -23.10 -14.80
N PHE A 26 18.50 -22.43 -15.94
CA PHE A 26 19.44 -22.61 -17.03
C PHE A 26 20.68 -21.75 -16.81
N ALA A 27 21.80 -22.41 -16.48
CA ALA A 27 23.06 -21.76 -16.11
C ALA A 27 23.56 -20.73 -17.13
N ALA A 28 23.29 -20.93 -18.43
CA ALA A 28 23.73 -20.02 -19.48
C ALA A 28 22.93 -18.70 -19.54
N ASN A 29 21.82 -18.59 -18.80
CA ASN A 29 21.14 -17.31 -18.55
C ASN A 29 21.78 -16.51 -17.40
N TRP A 30 22.80 -17.06 -16.72
CA TRP A 30 23.49 -16.42 -15.61
C TRP A 30 24.98 -16.27 -15.90
N ASN A 31 25.49 -15.07 -15.63
CA ASN A 31 26.93 -14.73 -15.63
C ASN A 31 27.64 -14.94 -16.99
N LEU A 32 27.99 -13.82 -17.65
CA LEU A 32 28.79 -13.82 -18.89
C LEU A 32 30.30 -14.06 -18.65
N VAL A 33 30.75 -14.12 -17.40
CA VAL A 33 32.16 -14.34 -17.04
C VAL A 33 32.35 -15.80 -16.60
N VAL A 34 32.98 -16.55 -17.49
CA VAL A 34 33.05 -18.02 -17.62
C VAL A 34 33.55 -18.77 -16.37
N PRO A 35 33.01 -19.98 -16.05
CA PRO A 35 31.88 -20.65 -16.71
C PRO A 35 30.50 -20.21 -16.17
N PRO A 36 29.46 -20.21 -17.03
CA PRO A 36 28.10 -19.92 -16.62
C PRO A 36 27.66 -20.85 -15.48
N SER A 37 27.04 -20.28 -14.47
CA SER A 37 26.54 -21.00 -13.31
C SER A 37 25.29 -20.32 -12.81
N THR A 38 24.23 -21.12 -12.60
CA THR A 38 23.08 -20.65 -11.83
C THR A 38 23.51 -20.26 -10.42
N PRO A 39 22.78 -19.36 -9.75
CA PRO A 39 22.88 -19.21 -8.31
C PRO A 39 22.92 -20.56 -7.60
N VAL A 40 23.87 -20.72 -6.68
CA VAL A 40 23.94 -21.88 -5.79
C VAL A 40 22.61 -22.00 -5.06
N ASN A 41 22.09 -23.23 -4.98
CA ASN A 41 20.78 -23.52 -4.41
C ASN A 41 20.83 -23.56 -2.87
N ASP A 42 21.11 -22.41 -2.24
CA ASP A 42 21.15 -22.23 -0.79
C ASP A 42 20.73 -20.80 -0.41
N THR A 43 20.54 -20.53 0.88
CA THR A 43 20.02 -19.25 1.38
C THR A 43 21.11 -18.31 1.89
N THR A 44 22.38 -18.51 1.50
CA THR A 44 23.51 -17.78 2.11
C THR A 44 24.58 -17.32 1.12
N THR A 45 24.71 -17.97 -0.03
CA THR A 45 25.90 -17.88 -0.87
C THR A 45 25.74 -16.91 -2.03
N ASP A 46 24.64 -16.96 -2.78
CA ASP A 46 24.51 -16.22 -4.04
C ASP A 46 23.31 -15.27 -4.05
N ILE A 47 23.48 -14.12 -4.71
CA ILE A 47 22.42 -13.14 -4.98
C ILE A 47 22.14 -13.13 -6.49
N GLY A 48 20.86 -13.24 -6.86
CA GLY A 48 20.42 -13.04 -8.23
C GLY A 48 20.33 -11.55 -8.57
N VAL A 49 21.07 -11.10 -9.57
CA VAL A 49 21.18 -9.69 -9.97
C VAL A 49 20.53 -9.48 -11.34
N PHE A 50 19.57 -8.56 -11.39
CA PHE A 50 18.89 -8.11 -12.59
C PHE A 50 19.28 -6.67 -12.88
N SER A 51 20.12 -6.47 -13.90
CA SER A 51 20.77 -5.19 -14.17
C SER A 51 20.82 -4.89 -15.66
N GLY A 52 21.13 -3.65 -16.03
CA GLY A 52 21.19 -3.23 -17.43
C GLY A 52 19.80 -3.14 -18.06
N ALA A 53 19.73 -3.28 -19.38
CA ALA A 53 18.47 -3.25 -20.10
C ALA A 53 17.64 -4.50 -19.79
N VAL A 54 16.33 -4.33 -19.59
CA VAL A 54 15.39 -5.45 -19.43
C VAL A 54 15.40 -6.29 -20.71
N THR A 55 15.64 -7.59 -20.57
CA THR A 55 15.80 -8.51 -21.71
C THR A 55 14.46 -9.11 -22.14
N ALA A 56 14.36 -9.61 -23.37
CA ALA A 56 13.13 -10.26 -23.84
C ALA A 56 12.80 -11.53 -23.04
N ASN A 57 13.82 -12.33 -22.67
CA ASN A 57 13.61 -13.50 -21.84
C ASN A 57 13.63 -13.12 -20.36
N GLN A 58 12.44 -12.85 -19.84
CA GLN A 58 12.20 -12.60 -18.43
C GLN A 58 12.27 -13.91 -17.62
N PRO A 59 12.89 -13.90 -16.43
CA PRO A 59 13.15 -15.11 -15.66
C PRO A 59 11.86 -15.80 -15.19
N THR A 60 11.82 -17.12 -15.29
CA THR A 60 10.71 -17.99 -14.90
C THR A 60 11.28 -19.21 -14.17
N LEU A 61 10.88 -19.42 -12.91
CA LEU A 61 11.25 -20.62 -12.16
C LEU A 61 10.55 -21.84 -12.76
N THR A 62 11.35 -22.85 -13.11
CA THR A 62 10.88 -24.17 -13.57
C THR A 62 10.99 -25.24 -12.49
N LEU A 63 11.62 -24.93 -11.36
CA LEU A 63 11.63 -25.73 -10.14
C LEU A 63 11.82 -24.83 -8.90
N SER A 64 11.65 -25.37 -7.69
CA SER A 64 11.87 -24.57 -6.48
C SER A 64 13.36 -24.31 -6.24
N ARG A 65 13.70 -23.06 -5.88
CA ARG A 65 15.08 -22.62 -5.66
C ARG A 65 15.23 -21.89 -4.34
N SER A 66 16.41 -21.99 -3.75
CA SER A 66 16.88 -21.19 -2.63
C SER A 66 18.03 -20.31 -3.09
N ILE A 67 17.97 -19.02 -2.77
CA ILE A 67 19.05 -18.07 -3.00
C ILE A 67 19.17 -17.14 -1.78
N TYR A 68 20.30 -16.48 -1.59
CA TYR A 68 20.45 -15.56 -0.47
C TYR A 68 19.52 -14.35 -0.60
N GLY A 69 19.37 -13.81 -1.82
CA GLY A 69 18.48 -12.69 -2.10
C GLY A 69 18.43 -12.30 -3.57
N LEU A 70 17.67 -11.25 -3.86
CA LEU A 70 17.52 -10.65 -5.18
C LEU A 70 17.92 -9.18 -5.18
N GLN A 71 18.52 -8.75 -6.28
CA GLN A 71 18.86 -7.35 -6.51
C GLN A 71 18.45 -6.94 -7.92
N PHE A 72 17.71 -5.83 -8.02
CA PHE A 72 17.31 -5.24 -9.30
C PHE A 72 17.89 -3.83 -9.38
N THR A 73 18.77 -3.57 -10.35
CA THR A 73 19.54 -2.30 -10.47
C THR A 73 19.32 -1.58 -11.80
N THR A 74 18.37 -2.05 -12.62
CA THR A 74 17.97 -1.33 -13.84
C THR A 74 17.37 0.03 -13.48
N ALA A 75 18.07 1.12 -13.82
CA ALA A 75 17.71 2.48 -13.40
C ALA A 75 16.25 2.87 -13.76
N SER A 76 15.79 2.49 -14.94
CA SER A 76 14.42 2.66 -15.42
C SER A 76 13.94 1.40 -16.13
N GLY A 77 12.88 0.78 -15.63
CA GLY A 77 12.32 -0.46 -16.19
C GLY A 77 11.92 -1.44 -15.10
N GLY A 78 11.36 -2.58 -15.49
CA GLY A 78 10.82 -3.55 -14.57
C GLY A 78 11.09 -4.98 -15.02
N TRP A 79 11.58 -5.81 -14.12
CA TRP A 79 11.78 -7.23 -14.36
C TRP A 79 10.57 -8.05 -13.90
N ASN A 80 10.21 -9.08 -14.65
CA ASN A 80 9.16 -10.03 -14.31
C ASN A 80 9.80 -11.38 -13.96
N LEU A 81 9.77 -11.76 -12.69
CA LEU A 81 10.17 -13.07 -12.20
C LEU A 81 8.94 -13.94 -11.93
N GLY A 82 8.70 -14.89 -12.83
CA GLY A 82 7.53 -15.77 -12.78
C GLY A 82 7.83 -17.21 -12.42
N GLY A 83 6.84 -18.07 -12.63
CA GLY A 83 6.89 -19.51 -12.37
C GLY A 83 5.92 -19.93 -11.27
N ALA A 84 5.51 -21.20 -11.28
CA ALA A 84 4.58 -21.75 -10.28
C ALA A 84 5.29 -22.25 -9.00
N PHE A 85 6.62 -22.22 -9.00
CA PHE A 85 7.45 -22.79 -7.94
C PHE A 85 7.80 -21.76 -6.85
N THR A 86 8.47 -22.24 -5.80
CA THR A 86 8.85 -21.42 -4.65
C THR A 86 10.29 -20.94 -4.78
N LEU A 87 10.49 -19.64 -4.57
CA LEU A 87 11.78 -19.02 -4.36
C LEU A 87 11.98 -18.76 -2.87
N SER A 88 12.83 -19.56 -2.24
CA SER A 88 13.24 -19.35 -0.85
C SER A 88 14.36 -18.30 -0.81
N LEU A 89 14.12 -17.21 -0.07
CA LEU A 89 15.07 -16.12 0.09
C LEU A 89 15.68 -16.16 1.48
N GLY A 90 17.01 -16.11 1.53
CA GLY A 90 17.75 -15.92 2.77
C GLY A 90 17.66 -14.49 3.32
N GLY A 91 18.58 -14.17 4.24
CA GLY A 91 18.60 -12.88 4.93
C GLY A 91 18.89 -11.68 4.02
N ALA A 92 19.28 -11.88 2.75
CA ALA A 92 19.48 -10.75 1.86
C ALA A 92 18.16 -10.10 1.43
N GLY A 93 17.08 -10.88 1.32
CA GLY A 93 15.77 -10.38 0.89
C GLY A 93 15.80 -9.84 -0.54
N ILE A 94 15.02 -8.80 -0.79
CA ILE A 94 14.91 -8.15 -2.11
C ILE A 94 15.46 -6.73 -2.02
N SER A 95 16.14 -6.27 -3.07
CA SER A 95 16.55 -4.88 -3.18
C SER A 95 16.36 -4.31 -4.57
N THR A 96 15.88 -3.08 -4.64
CA THR A 96 15.84 -2.25 -5.83
C THR A 96 16.64 -0.96 -5.65
N ASN A 97 17.55 -0.91 -4.67
CA ASN A 97 18.43 0.25 -4.49
C ASN A 97 19.18 0.56 -5.78
N GLY A 98 19.13 1.84 -6.19
CA GLY A 98 19.69 2.31 -7.46
C GLY A 98 18.67 2.36 -8.62
N GLN A 99 17.48 1.78 -8.47
CA GLN A 99 16.37 2.07 -9.39
C GLN A 99 15.79 3.46 -9.10
N THR A 100 15.42 4.16 -10.17
CA THR A 100 14.76 5.48 -10.11
C THR A 100 13.31 5.44 -10.56
N SER A 101 12.94 4.41 -11.33
CA SER A 101 11.56 4.18 -11.78
C SER A 101 11.35 2.73 -12.22
N GLY A 102 10.08 2.32 -12.29
CA GLY A 102 9.65 1.02 -12.83
C GLY A 102 9.15 0.05 -11.77
N THR A 103 8.60 -1.08 -12.24
CA THR A 103 7.95 -2.09 -11.41
C THR A 103 8.56 -3.45 -11.65
N ASN A 104 9.20 -4.01 -10.63
CA ASN A 104 9.66 -5.40 -10.66
C ASN A 104 8.53 -6.29 -10.12
N THR A 105 8.07 -7.25 -10.93
CA THR A 105 6.99 -8.16 -10.58
C THR A 105 7.56 -9.52 -10.21
N ILE A 106 7.12 -10.08 -9.10
CA ILE A 106 7.42 -11.45 -8.69
C ILE A 106 6.09 -12.20 -8.55
N SER A 107 5.79 -13.07 -9.51
CA SER A 107 4.59 -13.91 -9.49
C SER A 107 4.83 -15.32 -8.97
N ALA A 108 6.10 -15.73 -8.85
CA ALA A 108 6.47 -16.93 -8.12
C ALA A 108 6.14 -16.82 -6.62
N ASN A 109 5.92 -17.97 -5.99
CA ASN A 109 5.81 -18.01 -4.53
C ASN A 109 7.15 -17.63 -3.90
N VAL A 110 7.11 -16.87 -2.82
CA VAL A 110 8.30 -16.47 -2.06
C VAL A 110 8.26 -17.14 -0.70
N GLN A 111 9.38 -17.66 -0.23
CA GLN A 111 9.50 -18.19 1.13
C GLN A 111 10.62 -17.46 1.87
N LEU A 112 10.29 -16.84 2.99
CA LEU A 112 11.27 -16.26 3.89
C LEU A 112 11.97 -17.39 4.64
N ALA A 113 13.22 -17.66 4.29
CA ALA A 113 14.07 -18.62 4.99
C ALA A 113 14.90 -17.99 6.12
N ALA A 114 14.85 -16.66 6.25
CA ALA A 114 15.34 -15.89 7.38
C ALA A 114 14.51 -14.61 7.52
N ALA A 115 14.60 -13.95 8.67
CA ALA A 115 14.10 -12.58 8.79
C ALA A 115 14.86 -11.71 7.78
N SER A 116 14.13 -10.91 7.01
CA SER A 116 14.73 -10.13 5.93
C SER A 116 14.18 -8.72 5.86
N THR A 117 15.05 -7.80 5.47
CA THR A 117 14.68 -6.44 5.09
C THR A 117 14.66 -6.34 3.58
N TRP A 118 13.51 -5.96 3.02
CA TRP A 118 13.39 -5.66 1.60
C TRP A 118 13.59 -4.17 1.40
N LEU A 119 14.57 -3.82 0.57
CA LEU A 119 14.94 -2.44 0.27
C LEU A 119 14.32 -2.02 -1.06
N VAL A 120 13.20 -1.34 -1.02
CA VAL A 120 12.55 -0.83 -2.23
C VAL A 120 12.96 0.63 -2.45
N GLY A 121 13.90 0.84 -3.38
CA GLY A 121 14.48 2.14 -3.70
C GLY A 121 13.45 3.18 -4.13
N THR A 122 13.72 4.44 -3.80
CA THR A 122 12.83 5.59 -4.11
C THR A 122 12.50 5.66 -5.60
N GLY A 123 11.20 5.77 -5.92
CA GLY A 123 10.69 5.81 -7.30
C GLY A 123 10.44 4.43 -7.93
N SER A 124 10.94 3.35 -7.34
CA SER A 124 10.69 1.98 -7.81
C SER A 124 9.52 1.31 -7.08
N THR A 125 8.96 0.29 -7.73
CA THR A 125 7.95 -0.59 -7.16
C THR A 125 8.41 -2.04 -7.21
N VAL A 126 8.16 -2.80 -6.14
CA VAL A 126 8.20 -4.27 -6.14
C VAL A 126 6.78 -4.77 -5.95
N SER A 127 6.28 -5.57 -6.89
CA SER A 127 4.94 -6.16 -6.84
C SER A 127 5.04 -7.67 -6.68
N VAL A 128 4.68 -8.21 -5.52
CA VAL A 128 4.69 -9.65 -5.24
C VAL A 128 3.26 -10.18 -5.27
N SER A 129 2.97 -11.01 -6.28
CA SER A 129 1.64 -11.62 -6.46
C SER A 129 1.58 -13.09 -6.10
N GLY A 130 2.72 -13.79 -6.06
CA GLY A 130 2.82 -15.10 -5.45
C GLY A 130 2.63 -15.05 -3.93
N GLN A 131 2.27 -16.17 -3.32
CA GLN A 131 2.19 -16.26 -1.87
C GLN A 131 3.57 -16.08 -1.25
N THR A 132 3.67 -15.20 -0.26
CA THR A 132 4.82 -15.10 0.64
C THR A 132 4.56 -15.96 1.87
N SER A 133 5.42 -16.94 2.12
CA SER A 133 5.40 -17.86 3.27
C SER A 133 6.70 -17.75 4.07
N SER A 134 6.86 -18.49 5.16
CA SER A 134 8.12 -18.55 5.93
C SER A 134 8.40 -19.95 6.44
N THR A 135 9.68 -20.34 6.54
CA THR A 135 10.09 -21.64 7.15
C THR A 135 10.12 -21.60 8.69
N GLY A 136 9.95 -20.41 9.28
CA GLY A 136 9.87 -20.17 10.72
C GLY A 136 9.10 -18.89 11.01
N ALA A 137 9.24 -18.36 12.23
CA ALA A 137 8.61 -17.09 12.63
C ALA A 137 9.35 -15.85 12.07
N PHE A 138 9.80 -15.93 10.81
CA PHE A 138 10.53 -14.86 10.15
C PHE A 138 9.58 -13.78 9.67
N GLY A 139 9.88 -12.54 10.07
CA GLY A 139 9.14 -11.36 9.66
C GLY A 139 9.72 -10.70 8.42
N LEU A 140 8.93 -9.77 7.87
CA LEU A 140 9.29 -8.92 6.76
C LEU A 140 9.45 -7.48 7.24
N THR A 141 10.62 -6.89 6.99
CA THR A 141 10.82 -5.45 7.18
C THR A 141 10.87 -4.76 5.83
N LEU A 142 10.03 -3.75 5.59
CA LEU A 142 10.14 -2.86 4.45
C LEU A 142 11.01 -1.66 4.80
N ASN A 143 12.12 -1.54 4.08
CA ASN A 143 13.09 -0.46 4.16
C ASN A 143 13.72 -0.25 5.55
N ASN A 144 14.72 0.61 5.61
CA ASN A 144 15.50 0.92 6.80
C ASN A 144 15.62 2.43 7.07
N GLY A 145 14.66 3.23 6.56
CA GLY A 145 14.52 4.66 6.88
C GLY A 145 14.79 5.64 5.73
N SER A 146 15.60 5.29 4.72
CA SER A 146 15.99 6.23 3.65
C SER A 146 15.25 6.05 2.32
N ASN A 147 14.66 4.87 2.13
CA ASN A 147 14.03 4.48 0.87
C ASN A 147 12.53 4.79 0.90
N ALA A 148 12.02 5.40 -0.17
CA ALA A 148 10.60 5.77 -0.28
C ALA A 148 9.87 5.02 -1.42
N GLY A 149 10.37 3.86 -1.84
CA GLY A 149 9.72 3.04 -2.87
C GLY A 149 8.48 2.29 -2.37
N THR A 150 7.78 1.64 -3.30
CA THR A 150 6.50 0.96 -3.05
C THR A 150 6.65 -0.56 -3.08
N LEU A 151 6.33 -1.23 -1.97
CA LEU A 151 6.09 -2.67 -1.98
C LEU A 151 4.58 -2.93 -2.10
N LYS A 152 4.18 -3.65 -3.15
CA LYS A 152 2.79 -4.08 -3.36
C LYS A 152 2.69 -5.59 -3.14
N LEU A 153 1.84 -5.99 -2.19
CA LEU A 153 1.55 -7.39 -1.91
C LEU A 153 0.12 -7.71 -2.36
N THR A 154 -0.02 -8.64 -3.31
CA THR A 154 -1.33 -9.09 -3.81
C THR A 154 -1.61 -10.56 -3.58
N GLY A 155 -0.60 -11.34 -3.16
CA GLY A 155 -0.77 -12.73 -2.76
C GLY A 155 -1.46 -12.89 -1.40
N ALA A 156 -2.09 -14.04 -1.18
CA ALA A 156 -2.56 -14.46 0.14
C ALA A 156 -1.39 -15.03 0.93
N ASN A 157 -0.72 -14.16 1.69
CA ASN A 157 0.51 -14.45 2.43
C ASN A 157 0.24 -15.22 3.73
N THR A 158 1.20 -16.07 4.12
CA THR A 158 1.08 -17.03 5.24
C THR A 158 2.25 -17.02 6.20
N TYR A 159 3.23 -16.13 6.02
CA TYR A 159 4.31 -15.98 6.99
C TYR A 159 3.76 -15.57 8.37
N THR A 160 4.42 -16.04 9.43
CA THR A 160 3.92 -15.88 10.80
C THR A 160 4.68 -14.81 11.60
N GLY A 161 5.88 -14.42 11.16
CA GLY A 161 6.57 -13.27 11.71
C GLY A 161 5.85 -11.96 11.38
N GLY A 162 6.16 -10.90 12.13
CA GLY A 162 5.53 -9.60 11.94
C GLY A 162 5.96 -8.88 10.65
N THR A 163 5.15 -7.92 10.23
CA THR A 163 5.46 -6.98 9.15
C THR A 163 5.80 -5.62 9.75
N THR A 164 7.01 -5.13 9.50
CA THR A 164 7.44 -3.79 9.92
C THR A 164 7.69 -2.91 8.71
N VAL A 165 7.09 -1.73 8.68
CA VAL A 165 7.28 -0.75 7.60
C VAL A 165 8.00 0.46 8.18
N ASN A 166 9.26 0.67 7.80
CA ASN A 166 10.09 1.74 8.35
C ASN A 166 10.23 2.95 7.42
N ALA A 167 9.99 2.78 6.12
CA ALA A 167 9.98 3.86 5.14
C ALA A 167 9.29 3.43 3.84
N GLY A 168 8.78 4.39 3.08
CA GLY A 168 8.09 4.16 1.80
C GLY A 168 6.66 3.65 1.99
N THR A 169 6.14 2.99 0.97
CA THR A 169 4.74 2.60 0.90
C THR A 169 4.58 1.08 0.85
N LEU A 170 3.80 0.52 1.76
CA LEU A 170 3.30 -0.86 1.67
C LEU A 170 1.84 -0.82 1.18
N LEU A 171 1.58 -1.34 -0.02
CA LEU A 171 0.23 -1.50 -0.57
C LEU A 171 -0.25 -2.94 -0.42
N ILE A 172 -1.35 -3.12 0.31
CA ILE A 172 -2.01 -4.41 0.51
C ILE A 172 -3.22 -4.51 -0.41
N ASN A 173 -3.07 -5.27 -1.50
CA ASN A 173 -4.08 -5.41 -2.56
C ASN A 173 -4.38 -6.89 -2.86
N ASN A 174 -4.30 -7.75 -1.85
CA ASN A 174 -4.76 -9.13 -1.95
C ASN A 174 -6.29 -9.19 -2.03
N THR A 175 -6.82 -10.15 -2.78
CA THR A 175 -8.27 -10.34 -2.95
C THR A 175 -8.86 -11.34 -1.95
N SER A 176 -8.02 -12.09 -1.24
CA SER A 176 -8.39 -13.06 -0.23
C SER A 176 -7.24 -13.32 0.75
N GLY A 177 -7.54 -13.96 1.88
CA GLY A 177 -6.53 -14.27 2.91
C GLY A 177 -5.96 -13.01 3.56
N SER A 178 -4.65 -13.02 3.87
CA SER A 178 -3.97 -11.84 4.38
C SER A 178 -2.82 -11.39 3.48
N GLY A 179 -2.70 -10.09 3.24
CA GLY A 179 -1.53 -9.50 2.58
C GLY A 179 -0.29 -9.43 3.47
N THR A 180 -0.40 -9.60 4.79
CA THR A 180 0.73 -9.47 5.74
C THR A 180 0.97 -10.72 6.58
N GLY A 181 0.43 -11.87 6.17
CA GLY A 181 0.53 -13.08 6.98
C GLY A 181 -0.30 -12.98 8.26
N THR A 182 0.20 -13.55 9.36
CA THR A 182 -0.56 -13.64 10.64
C THR A 182 0.07 -12.89 11.82
N GLY A 183 1.27 -12.33 11.63
CA GLY A 183 2.00 -11.59 12.66
C GLY A 183 1.46 -10.18 12.89
N SER A 184 2.03 -9.49 13.87
CA SER A 184 1.77 -8.07 14.10
C SER A 184 2.20 -7.20 12.91
N VAL A 185 1.50 -6.08 12.71
CA VAL A 185 1.88 -5.06 11.73
C VAL A 185 2.30 -3.80 12.45
N THR A 186 3.44 -3.21 12.08
CA THR A 186 3.94 -1.96 12.66
C THR A 186 4.40 -1.02 11.56
N VAL A 187 3.90 0.22 11.58
CA VAL A 187 4.23 1.26 10.60
C VAL A 187 4.89 2.41 11.35
N ASN A 188 6.10 2.77 10.94
CA ASN A 188 6.98 3.69 11.65
C ASN A 188 7.39 4.87 10.79
N ASN A 189 7.78 5.96 11.45
CA ASN A 189 8.48 7.11 10.90
C ASN A 189 7.65 7.97 9.95
N ALA A 190 8.07 9.24 9.84
CA ALA A 190 7.49 10.23 8.96
C ALA A 190 7.59 9.81 7.49
N GLY A 191 6.48 9.94 6.76
CA GLY A 191 6.42 9.67 5.32
C GLY A 191 6.23 8.20 4.95
N THR A 192 6.04 7.32 5.95
CA THR A 192 5.72 5.91 5.71
C THR A 192 4.21 5.71 5.57
N VAL A 193 3.81 4.94 4.57
CA VAL A 193 2.40 4.68 4.25
C VAL A 193 2.08 3.19 4.27
N LEU A 194 1.02 2.82 4.98
CA LEU A 194 0.31 1.56 4.79
C LEU A 194 -1.00 1.84 4.07
N GLY A 195 -1.17 1.29 2.88
CA GLY A 195 -2.39 1.50 2.11
C GLY A 195 -2.85 0.26 1.38
N GLY A 196 -3.73 0.47 0.41
CA GLY A 196 -4.32 -0.59 -0.38
C GLY A 196 -5.80 -0.82 -0.10
N SER A 197 -6.39 -1.73 -0.86
CA SER A 197 -7.81 -2.11 -0.74
C SER A 197 -8.02 -3.59 -0.40
N GLY A 198 -7.01 -4.22 0.21
CA GLY A 198 -6.97 -5.64 0.53
C GLY A 198 -7.29 -5.95 1.98
N PHE A 199 -6.77 -7.09 2.44
CA PHE A 199 -7.09 -7.67 3.74
C PHE A 199 -5.83 -7.93 4.56
N ILE A 200 -5.78 -7.41 5.79
CA ILE A 200 -4.77 -7.71 6.81
C ILE A 200 -5.42 -8.60 7.87
N ASN A 201 -4.75 -9.68 8.29
CA ASN A 201 -5.25 -10.55 9.36
C ASN A 201 -4.13 -10.83 10.36
N ALA A 202 -3.94 -9.90 11.28
CA ALA A 202 -3.03 -10.03 12.41
C ALA A 202 -3.59 -10.95 13.52
N GLY A 203 -4.82 -11.45 13.39
CA GLY A 203 -5.47 -12.31 14.38
C GLY A 203 -5.54 -11.65 15.76
N SER A 204 -4.97 -12.29 16.76
CA SER A 204 -4.87 -11.75 18.13
C SER A 204 -3.73 -10.75 18.33
N ASN A 205 -2.96 -10.44 17.28
CA ASN A 205 -1.89 -9.44 17.34
C ASN A 205 -2.42 -8.03 17.05
N ASN A 206 -1.56 -7.04 17.29
CA ASN A 206 -1.87 -5.64 17.05
C ASN A 206 -1.40 -5.16 15.67
N VAL A 207 -2.05 -4.11 15.21
CA VAL A 207 -1.59 -3.24 14.14
C VAL A 207 -1.29 -1.88 14.78
N ALA A 208 -0.04 -1.45 14.73
CA ALA A 208 0.41 -0.20 15.35
C ALA A 208 0.86 0.80 14.29
N ILE A 209 0.32 2.02 14.37
CA ILE A 209 0.66 3.16 13.53
C ILE A 209 1.36 4.18 14.43
N ASN A 210 2.67 4.24 14.30
CA ASN A 210 3.51 5.07 15.16
C ASN A 210 3.67 6.47 14.55
N GLY A 211 4.18 7.40 15.35
CA GLY A 211 4.29 8.80 14.94
C GLY A 211 4.94 9.02 13.57
N GLY A 212 4.25 9.80 12.73
CA GLY A 212 4.66 10.17 11.38
C GLY A 212 4.18 9.22 10.28
N ALA A 213 3.69 8.03 10.66
CA ALA A 213 3.13 7.07 9.72
C ALA A 213 1.66 7.37 9.38
N THR A 214 1.25 6.92 8.20
CA THR A 214 -0.11 7.10 7.69
C THR A 214 -0.72 5.76 7.27
N ILE A 215 -1.96 5.49 7.68
CA ILE A 215 -2.84 4.53 6.97
C ILE A 215 -3.58 5.31 5.89
N ALA A 216 -3.53 4.83 4.64
CA ALA A 216 -4.25 5.41 3.50
C ALA A 216 -4.98 4.28 2.75
N PRO A 217 -6.22 3.92 3.13
CA PRO A 217 -7.01 2.96 2.37
C PRO A 217 -7.15 3.40 0.91
N GLY A 218 -7.28 2.44 -0.02
CA GLY A 218 -7.25 2.73 -1.46
C GLY A 218 -6.02 2.16 -2.16
N ALA A 219 -6.20 1.59 -3.36
CA ALA A 219 -5.18 0.78 -4.05
C ALA A 219 -4.10 1.60 -4.77
N ALA A 220 -4.40 2.85 -5.10
CA ALA A 220 -3.52 3.85 -5.68
C ALA A 220 -3.93 5.23 -5.12
N ALA A 221 -3.04 6.22 -5.23
CA ALA A 221 -3.42 7.60 -4.96
C ALA A 221 -4.70 7.94 -5.73
N ASN A 222 -5.67 8.57 -5.06
CA ASN A 222 -6.88 9.09 -5.68
C ASN A 222 -7.89 8.02 -6.11
N THR A 223 -7.75 6.78 -5.62
CA THR A 223 -8.75 5.72 -5.80
C THR A 223 -9.37 5.33 -4.49
N VAL A 224 -10.66 5.64 -4.36
CA VAL A 224 -11.47 5.24 -3.22
C VAL A 224 -11.49 3.72 -3.06
N GLY A 225 -11.15 3.21 -1.88
CA GLY A 225 -11.15 1.80 -1.54
C GLY A 225 -11.23 1.53 -0.03
N ALA A 226 -11.39 0.25 0.31
CA ALA A 226 -11.46 -0.17 1.70
C ALA A 226 -10.27 -1.05 2.07
N LEU A 227 -9.52 -0.66 3.11
CA LEU A 227 -8.51 -1.52 3.73
C LEU A 227 -9.17 -2.24 4.91
N THR A 228 -9.21 -3.57 4.85
CA THR A 228 -9.86 -4.39 5.88
C THR A 228 -8.82 -5.04 6.78
N MET A 229 -9.01 -4.97 8.10
CA MET A 229 -8.05 -5.44 9.09
C MET A 229 -8.74 -6.30 10.15
N THR A 230 -8.29 -7.54 10.32
CA THR A 230 -8.60 -8.34 11.52
C THR A 230 -7.40 -8.27 12.45
N ALA A 231 -7.59 -7.69 13.63
CA ALA A 231 -6.54 -7.49 14.62
C ALA A 231 -7.17 -7.39 16.01
N ALA A 232 -6.41 -7.68 17.08
CA ALA A 232 -6.89 -7.41 18.43
C ALA A 232 -7.13 -5.90 18.62
N ASN A 233 -6.14 -5.10 18.22
CA ASN A 233 -6.21 -3.64 18.27
C ASN A 233 -5.54 -3.03 17.04
N VAL A 234 -6.20 -2.02 16.46
CA VAL A 234 -5.56 -1.02 15.59
C VAL A 234 -5.27 0.20 16.45
N ILE A 235 -4.00 0.53 16.63
CA ILE A 235 -3.53 1.52 17.62
C ILE A 235 -2.80 2.64 16.89
N PHE A 236 -3.26 3.86 17.09
CA PHE A 236 -2.53 5.06 16.67
C PHE A 236 -1.71 5.55 17.86
N THR A 237 -0.41 5.75 17.65
CA THR A 237 0.52 6.22 18.68
C THR A 237 1.37 7.36 18.14
N GLY A 238 0.69 8.47 17.85
CA GLY A 238 1.37 9.68 17.40
C GLY A 238 2.31 10.23 18.48
N THR A 239 3.21 11.12 18.06
CA THR A 239 4.07 11.89 18.96
C THR A 239 4.08 13.36 18.54
N ASN A 240 4.55 14.25 19.42
CA ASN A 240 4.64 15.67 19.10
C ASN A 240 5.47 15.89 17.82
N GLY A 241 4.91 16.61 16.85
CA GLY A 241 5.51 16.87 15.54
C GLY A 241 5.42 15.70 14.54
N ASN A 242 5.05 14.50 14.97
CA ASN A 242 4.91 13.31 14.12
C ASN A 242 3.59 12.62 14.44
N LEU A 243 2.51 13.10 13.83
CA LEU A 243 1.16 12.57 14.04
C LEU A 243 1.03 11.17 13.41
N ALA A 244 0.29 10.26 14.05
CA ALA A 244 -0.17 9.04 13.41
C ALA A 244 -1.47 9.35 12.66
N ALA A 245 -1.52 9.13 11.34
CA ALA A 245 -2.60 9.66 10.51
C ALA A 245 -3.44 8.57 9.83
N LEU A 246 -4.74 8.80 9.74
CA LEU A 246 -5.63 8.17 8.76
C LEU A 246 -5.86 9.18 7.64
N ALA A 247 -5.45 8.83 6.43
CA ALA A 247 -5.74 9.59 5.22
C ALA A 247 -6.88 8.92 4.45
N ILE A 248 -7.82 9.72 3.97
CA ILE A 248 -8.96 9.27 3.18
C ILE A 248 -9.19 10.17 1.97
N ASP A 249 -9.63 9.57 0.88
CA ASP A 249 -10.12 10.24 -0.31
C ASP A 249 -11.65 10.11 -0.41
N VAL A 250 -12.30 11.13 -0.97
CA VAL A 250 -13.75 11.15 -1.22
C VAL A 250 -14.02 11.43 -2.69
N SER A 251 -14.80 10.55 -3.32
CA SER A 251 -15.18 10.66 -4.73
C SER A 251 -16.61 10.17 -4.98
N GLY A 252 -17.45 11.08 -5.46
CA GLY A 252 -18.89 10.88 -5.61
C GLY A 252 -19.56 10.46 -4.31
N ALA A 253 -20.25 9.32 -4.38
CA ALA A 253 -20.94 8.71 -3.25
C ALA A 253 -20.05 7.73 -2.47
N THR A 254 -18.74 7.76 -2.67
CA THR A 254 -17.78 6.83 -2.07
C THR A 254 -16.67 7.58 -1.33
N ALA A 255 -16.17 6.99 -0.27
CA ALA A 255 -14.97 7.44 0.44
C ALA A 255 -14.11 6.24 0.82
N ASP A 256 -12.83 6.51 1.04
CA ASP A 256 -11.93 5.53 1.62
C ASP A 256 -12.44 5.06 2.98
N ARG A 257 -12.24 3.78 3.25
CA ARG A 257 -12.69 3.16 4.50
C ARG A 257 -11.62 2.30 5.15
N LEU A 258 -11.36 2.55 6.42
CA LEU A 258 -10.64 1.64 7.29
C LEU A 258 -11.64 0.72 8.01
N ALA A 259 -11.71 -0.56 7.61
CA ALA A 259 -12.65 -1.52 8.19
C ALA A 259 -11.93 -2.45 9.17
N ILE A 260 -12.34 -2.46 10.43
CA ILE A 260 -11.64 -3.16 11.51
C ILE A 260 -12.53 -4.25 12.12
N THR A 261 -12.08 -5.49 12.08
CA THR A 261 -12.57 -6.57 12.94
C THR A 261 -11.67 -6.62 14.17
N GLY A 262 -12.04 -5.89 15.23
CA GLY A 262 -11.18 -5.61 16.38
C GLY A 262 -11.49 -4.29 17.06
N ASN A 263 -10.63 -3.89 18.00
CA ASN A 263 -10.70 -2.58 18.66
C ASN A 263 -9.98 -1.51 17.85
N LEU A 264 -10.45 -0.26 17.96
CA LEU A 264 -9.77 0.93 17.50
C LEU A 264 -9.32 1.77 18.70
N ASN A 265 -8.04 2.09 18.78
CA ASN A 265 -7.46 2.88 19.86
C ASN A 265 -6.84 4.17 19.30
N LEU A 266 -7.48 5.29 19.64
CA LEU A 266 -7.11 6.68 19.40
C LEU A 266 -6.94 7.42 20.75
N SER A 267 -6.43 6.73 21.77
CA SER A 267 -6.29 7.30 23.12
C SER A 267 -5.00 8.11 23.32
N THR A 268 -4.12 8.12 22.32
CA THR A 268 -2.96 9.01 22.33
C THR A 268 -3.37 10.43 21.97
N ILE A 269 -2.47 11.40 22.14
CA ILE A 269 -2.78 12.85 21.99
C ILE A 269 -2.20 13.44 20.70
N PHE A 270 -1.92 12.60 19.70
CA PHE A 270 -1.23 12.98 18.47
C PHE A 270 -1.70 12.19 17.25
N ASP A 271 -2.98 11.82 17.21
CA ASP A 271 -3.56 11.20 16.02
C ASP A 271 -4.38 12.19 15.17
N ARG A 272 -4.50 11.87 13.88
CA ARG A 272 -5.06 12.78 12.87
C ARG A 272 -5.92 12.08 11.85
N LEU A 273 -7.09 12.65 11.56
CA LEU A 273 -7.81 12.38 10.32
C LEU A 273 -7.46 13.44 9.27
N VAL A 274 -7.10 13.03 8.06
CA VAL A 274 -6.91 13.94 6.93
C VAL A 274 -7.73 13.47 5.73
N VAL A 275 -8.47 14.39 5.11
CA VAL A 275 -9.02 14.17 3.77
C VAL A 275 -7.97 14.65 2.78
N THR A 276 -7.31 13.71 2.11
CA THR A 276 -6.25 14.00 1.15
C THR A 276 -6.80 14.52 -0.16
N GLU A 277 -7.90 13.91 -0.65
CA GLU A 277 -8.62 14.38 -1.82
C GLU A 277 -10.13 14.46 -1.60
N LEU A 278 -10.73 15.55 -2.09
CA LEU A 278 -12.17 15.66 -2.28
C LEU A 278 -12.42 16.02 -3.76
N ALA A 279 -12.67 15.02 -4.60
CA ALA A 279 -12.98 15.26 -6.01
C ALA A 279 -14.39 15.86 -6.16
N THR A 280 -15.42 15.15 -5.68
CA THR A 280 -16.81 15.63 -5.58
C THR A 280 -17.52 14.83 -4.50
N GLY A 281 -17.96 15.46 -3.40
CA GLY A 281 -18.79 14.78 -2.40
C GLY A 281 -20.27 14.91 -2.74
N THR A 282 -21.02 13.80 -2.78
CA THR A 282 -22.47 13.78 -3.03
C THR A 282 -23.31 13.24 -1.87
N LEU A 283 -22.70 12.66 -0.84
CA LEU A 283 -23.43 12.15 0.33
C LEU A 283 -23.37 13.15 1.49
N PRO A 284 -24.42 13.19 2.32
CA PRO A 284 -24.39 13.96 3.56
C PRO A 284 -23.41 13.37 4.57
N ARG A 285 -23.04 12.08 4.42
CA ARG A 285 -22.19 11.35 5.36
C ARG A 285 -21.45 10.22 4.66
N TYR A 286 -20.22 9.99 5.08
CA TYR A 286 -19.35 8.92 4.61
C TYR A 286 -18.82 8.10 5.79
N GLN A 287 -19.08 6.79 5.74
CA GLN A 287 -18.53 5.81 6.66
C GLN A 287 -17.04 5.60 6.38
N ILE A 288 -16.17 6.27 7.14
CA ILE A 288 -14.73 6.28 6.90
C ILE A 288 -13.98 5.29 7.78
N VAL A 289 -14.56 4.90 8.91
CA VAL A 289 -14.04 3.83 9.77
C VAL A 289 -15.17 2.96 10.29
N THR A 290 -14.97 1.65 10.31
CA THR A 290 -15.81 0.71 11.05
C THR A 290 -14.97 -0.13 11.99
N TYR A 291 -15.53 -0.52 13.14
CA TYR A 291 -14.86 -1.38 14.11
C TYR A 291 -15.86 -2.31 14.81
N THR A 292 -15.55 -3.60 14.97
CA THR A 292 -16.45 -4.55 15.65
C THR A 292 -16.27 -4.60 17.17
N GLY A 293 -15.13 -4.15 17.68
CA GLY A 293 -14.81 -4.08 19.10
C GLY A 293 -15.16 -2.72 19.71
N SER A 294 -14.28 -2.20 20.56
CA SER A 294 -14.44 -0.89 21.19
C SER A 294 -13.63 0.20 20.47
N LEU A 295 -14.15 1.42 20.48
CA LEU A 295 -13.38 2.65 20.21
C LEU A 295 -12.92 3.25 21.54
N THR A 296 -11.64 3.57 21.66
CA THR A 296 -11.09 4.37 22.77
C THR A 296 -10.51 5.66 22.24
N GLY A 297 -10.96 6.81 22.74
CA GLY A 297 -10.50 8.13 22.29
C GLY A 297 -11.15 8.63 21.00
N ILE A 298 -10.61 9.69 20.42
CA ILE A 298 -11.05 10.35 19.19
C ILE A 298 -9.82 10.91 18.46
N PHE A 299 -9.94 11.23 17.16
CA PHE A 299 -8.88 11.96 16.47
C PHE A 299 -8.63 13.32 17.13
N ASP A 300 -7.42 13.56 17.63
CA ASP A 300 -7.06 14.83 18.29
C ASP A 300 -7.02 16.01 17.32
N THR A 301 -6.62 15.74 16.09
CA THR A 301 -6.47 16.75 15.04
C THR A 301 -7.14 16.31 13.76
N SER A 302 -7.51 17.28 12.93
CA SER A 302 -8.09 16.98 11.62
C SER A 302 -7.70 18.01 10.57
N THR A 303 -7.50 17.55 9.33
CA THR A 303 -7.36 18.39 8.15
C THR A 303 -8.47 18.02 7.18
N LEU A 304 -9.60 18.72 7.28
CA LEU A 304 -10.83 18.42 6.53
C LEU A 304 -11.16 19.54 5.54
N PRO A 305 -11.93 19.25 4.47
CA PRO A 305 -12.44 20.29 3.57
C PRO A 305 -13.42 21.20 4.32
N SER A 306 -13.57 22.44 3.85
CA SER A 306 -14.43 23.43 4.50
C SER A 306 -15.86 22.92 4.68
N GLY A 307 -16.38 23.04 5.90
CA GLY A 307 -17.75 22.64 6.25
C GLY A 307 -17.93 21.16 6.57
N TYR A 308 -16.89 20.33 6.42
CA TYR A 308 -16.93 18.93 6.86
C TYR A 308 -16.51 18.80 8.34
N TRP A 309 -17.06 17.81 9.03
CA TRP A 309 -16.67 17.46 10.42
C TRP A 309 -16.72 15.95 10.65
N ILE A 310 -16.12 15.52 11.77
CA ILE A 310 -16.12 14.13 12.20
C ILE A 310 -17.28 13.87 13.15
N ASP A 311 -18.02 12.79 12.92
CA ASP A 311 -19.09 12.32 13.80
C ASP A 311 -18.76 10.94 14.37
N TYR A 312 -18.96 10.80 15.68
CA TYR A 312 -18.72 9.58 16.47
C TYR A 312 -20.01 9.08 17.15
N SER A 313 -21.16 9.66 16.82
CA SER A 313 -22.43 9.39 17.50
C SER A 313 -23.02 8.02 17.17
N ILE A 314 -22.61 7.42 16.05
CA ILE A 314 -23.07 6.10 15.63
C ILE A 314 -22.12 5.03 16.20
N PRO A 315 -22.64 4.06 16.98
CA PRO A 315 -21.82 2.98 17.51
C PRO A 315 -21.11 2.23 16.39
N ASN A 316 -19.87 1.80 16.65
CA ASN A 316 -19.07 0.96 15.74
C ASN A 316 -18.64 1.63 14.43
N GLU A 317 -18.76 2.96 14.34
CA GLU A 317 -18.42 3.75 13.16
C GLU A 317 -17.74 5.08 13.52
N ILE A 318 -16.96 5.62 12.59
CA ILE A 318 -16.55 7.03 12.56
C ILE A 318 -16.88 7.56 11.17
N ASP A 319 -17.41 8.78 11.13
CA ASP A 319 -17.98 9.35 9.93
C ASP A 319 -17.44 10.71 9.58
N LEU A 320 -17.28 10.93 8.28
CA LEU A 320 -17.08 12.24 7.71
C LEU A 320 -18.43 12.79 7.26
N VAL A 321 -18.90 13.87 7.90
CA VAL A 321 -20.19 14.49 7.61
C VAL A 321 -19.98 15.73 6.75
N ALA A 322 -20.77 15.85 5.68
CA ALA A 322 -20.72 16.97 4.75
C ALA A 322 -21.56 18.16 5.26
N PRO A 323 -21.22 19.40 4.87
CA PRO A 323 -22.03 20.57 5.19
C PRO A 323 -23.44 20.41 4.61
N VAL A 324 -24.44 20.69 5.43
CA VAL A 324 -25.84 20.79 4.97
C VAL A 324 -25.92 21.98 4.01
N PRO A 325 -26.45 21.82 2.77
CA PRO A 325 -26.66 22.95 1.89
C PRO A 325 -27.57 23.96 2.58
N GLU A 326 -27.12 25.20 2.77
CA GLU A 326 -27.94 26.20 3.43
C GLU A 326 -29.28 26.37 2.69
N PRO A 327 -30.42 26.46 3.40
CA PRO A 327 -31.74 26.62 2.79
C PRO A 327 -31.84 27.83 1.85
N ALA A 328 -31.04 28.86 2.07
CA ALA A 328 -31.00 30.07 1.26
C ALA A 328 -30.62 29.79 -0.21
N THR A 329 -29.77 28.80 -0.50
CA THR A 329 -29.38 28.44 -1.87
C THR A 329 -30.56 27.86 -2.66
N TRP A 330 -31.39 27.05 -2.00
CA TRP A 330 -32.62 26.52 -2.60
C TRP A 330 -33.68 27.60 -2.76
N ILE A 331 -33.83 28.49 -1.77
CA ILE A 331 -34.78 29.61 -1.82
C ILE A 331 -34.40 30.58 -2.94
N ALA A 332 -33.11 30.92 -3.10
CA ALA A 332 -32.63 31.77 -4.17
C ALA A 332 -32.83 31.13 -5.56
N ALA A 333 -32.57 29.83 -5.71
CA ALA A 333 -32.81 29.12 -6.97
C ALA A 333 -34.31 29.09 -7.33
N VAL A 334 -35.19 28.90 -6.36
CA VAL A 334 -36.66 28.97 -6.55
C VAL A 334 -37.12 30.38 -6.89
N LEU A 335 -36.57 31.42 -6.25
CA LEU A 335 -36.86 32.82 -6.56
C LEU A 335 -36.40 33.23 -7.97
N VAL A 336 -35.22 32.78 -8.39
CA VAL A 336 -34.69 33.04 -9.74
C VAL A 336 -35.51 32.31 -10.80
N THR A 337 -35.83 31.03 -10.60
CA THR A 337 -36.69 30.30 -11.55
C THR A 337 -38.11 30.87 -11.60
N GLY A 338 -38.68 31.24 -10.45
CA GLY A 338 -39.98 31.91 -10.37
C GLY A 338 -40.00 33.25 -11.10
N SER A 339 -38.96 34.08 -10.95
CA SER A 339 -38.86 35.37 -11.64
C SER A 339 -38.64 35.22 -13.15
N VAL A 340 -37.87 34.23 -13.60
CA VAL A 340 -37.72 33.89 -15.02
C VAL A 340 -39.05 33.41 -15.60
N ALA A 341 -39.76 32.49 -14.95
CA ALA A 341 -41.06 32.00 -15.39
C ALA A 341 -42.10 33.12 -15.47
N TRP A 342 -42.12 34.02 -14.47
CA TRP A 342 -42.99 35.20 -14.48
C TRP A 342 -42.67 36.17 -15.62
N SER A 343 -41.37 36.40 -15.89
CA SER A 343 -40.94 37.25 -17.01
C SER A 343 -41.35 36.68 -18.38
N GLN A 344 -41.22 35.36 -18.56
CA GLN A 344 -41.62 34.68 -19.79
C GLN A 344 -43.15 34.70 -19.97
N ARG A 345 -43.92 34.47 -18.89
CA ARG A 345 -45.38 34.56 -18.92
C ARG A 345 -45.85 35.96 -19.35
N ARG A 346 -45.24 37.03 -18.83
CA ARG A 346 -45.54 38.42 -19.23
C ARG A 346 -45.23 38.68 -20.71
N ARG A 347 -44.12 38.14 -21.22
CA ARG A 347 -43.73 38.31 -22.63
C ARG A 347 -44.71 37.62 -23.58
N LEU A 348 -45.15 36.40 -23.23
CA LEU A 348 -46.15 35.66 -24.01
C LEU A 348 -47.53 36.35 -23.95
N ALA A 349 -47.98 36.82 -22.79
CA ALA A 349 -49.25 37.53 -22.67
C ALA A 349 -49.33 38.81 -23.53
N ARG A 350 -48.21 39.53 -23.71
CA ARG A 350 -48.13 40.69 -24.62
C ARG A 350 -48.15 40.31 -26.11
N SER A 351 -47.76 39.09 -26.46
CA SER A 351 -47.82 38.57 -27.83
C SER A 351 -49.25 38.22 -28.27
N PHE A 352 -50.18 38.02 -27.32
CA PHE A 352 -51.58 37.69 -27.60
C PHE A 352 -52.51 38.91 -27.57
N SER A 353 -52.01 40.09 -27.18
CA SER A 353 -52.77 41.36 -27.20
C SER A 353 -52.66 42.13 -28.52
N THR A 354 -52.08 41.53 -29.55
CA THR A 354 -52.06 42.04 -30.93
C THR A 354 -52.77 41.04 -31.85
N PHE A 355 -54.09 41.01 -31.75
CA PHE A 355 -55.03 40.54 -32.77
C PHE A 355 -56.32 41.33 -32.62
#